data_AF-A0A1T1D4I8-F1
#
_entry.id   AF-A0A1T1D4I8-F1
#
_cell.length_a   1.000
_cell.length_b   1.000
_cell.length_c   1.000
_cell.angle_alpha   90.00
_cell.angle_beta   90.00
_cell.angle_gamma   90.00
#
_symmetry.space_group_name_H-M   'P 1'
#
loop_
_entity.id
_entity.type
_entity.pdbx_description
1 polymer ?
#
loop_
_entity_poly.entity_id
_entity_poly.type
_entity_poly.pdbx_seq_one_letter_code
_entity_poly.pdbx_strand_id
1 'polypeptide(L)'
;MPIRYRYRCYPDPVQKTLLAKAFGCARVVWNDALTLNRKLYEEENKPFDAGELMKRCITQAKRTKERSWLAEPSHTMLQQSVRDLS
;
A
#
# COMPACT_ATOMS: atom_id res chain seq x y z
N MET A 1 1.46 -34.80 -4.33
CA MET A 1 1.87 -33.77 -5.32
C MET A 1 1.06 -32.51 -5.08
N PRO A 2 1.68 -31.33 -4.84
CA PRO A 2 0.91 -30.10 -4.77
C PRO A 2 0.33 -29.77 -6.15
N ILE A 3 -0.99 -29.60 -6.22
CA ILE A 3 -1.68 -29.17 -7.44
C ILE A 3 -1.26 -27.71 -7.69
N ARG A 4 -0.70 -27.45 -8.88
CA ARG A 4 -0.37 -26.08 -9.30
C ARG A 4 -1.49 -25.59 -10.22
N TYR A 5 -2.24 -24.60 -9.74
CA TYR A 5 -3.24 -23.95 -10.56
C TYR A 5 -2.60 -22.83 -11.38
N ARG A 6 -2.99 -22.75 -12.67
CA ARG A 6 -2.62 -21.66 -13.55
C ARG A 6 -3.90 -20.94 -13.97
N TYR A 7 -4.00 -19.67 -13.58
CA TYR A 7 -5.13 -18.82 -13.92
C TYR A 7 -4.70 -17.74 -14.90
N ARG A 8 -5.61 -17.32 -15.77
CA ARG A 8 -5.44 -16.14 -16.62
C ARG A 8 -6.65 -15.24 -16.43
N CYS A 9 -6.40 -14.00 -16.04
CA CYS A 9 -7.44 -12.98 -15.88
C CYS A 9 -7.56 -12.17 -17.17
N TYR A 10 -8.80 -11.93 -17.62
CA TYR A 10 -9.12 -11.06 -18.75
C TYR A 10 -10.07 -9.96 -18.27
N PRO A 11 -9.54 -8.90 -17.62
CA PRO A 11 -10.39 -7.88 -17.05
C PRO A 11 -11.04 -7.01 -18.13
N ASP A 12 -12.30 -6.63 -17.89
CA ASP A 12 -12.98 -5.62 -18.70
C ASP A 12 -12.37 -4.20 -18.48
N PRO A 13 -12.72 -3.19 -19.30
CA PRO A 13 -12.16 -1.85 -19.17
C PRO A 13 -12.34 -1.19 -17.78
N VAL A 14 -13.47 -1.44 -17.11
CA VAL A 14 -13.75 -0.92 -15.77
C VAL A 14 -12.83 -1.61 -14.76
N GLN A 15 -12.72 -2.93 -14.84
CA GLN A 15 -11.83 -3.72 -13.98
C GLN A 15 -10.36 -3.32 -14.14
N LYS A 16 -9.89 -3.08 -15.37
CA LYS A 16 -8.52 -2.59 -15.63
C LYS A 16 -8.26 -1.26 -14.91
N THR A 17 -9.23 -0.36 -14.96
CA THR A 17 -9.13 0.96 -14.29
C THR A 17 -9.07 0.80 -12.78
N LEU A 18 -9.93 -0.05 -12.21
CA LEU A 18 -9.93 -0.33 -10.76
C LEU A 18 -8.62 -0.99 -10.31
N LEU A 19 -8.09 -1.93 -11.08
CA LEU A 19 -6.80 -2.57 -10.82
C LEU A 19 -5.65 -1.55 -10.89
N ALA A 20 -5.62 -0.69 -11.91
CA ALA A 20 -4.61 0.36 -12.04
C ALA A 20 -4.64 1.31 -10.83
N LYS A 21 -5.82 1.73 -10.38
CA LYS A 21 -5.99 2.53 -9.16
C LYS A 21 -5.49 1.80 -7.92
N ALA A 22 -5.88 0.53 -7.74
CA ALA A 22 -5.47 -0.28 -6.60
C ALA A 22 -3.95 -0.44 -6.53
N PHE A 23 -3.32 -0.83 -7.64
CA PHE A 23 -1.86 -0.99 -7.71
C PHE A 23 -1.12 0.33 -7.56
N GLY A 24 -1.63 1.41 -8.16
CA GLY A 24 -1.05 2.75 -7.99
C GLY A 24 -1.08 3.22 -6.54
N CYS A 25 -2.23 3.06 -5.85
CA CYS A 25 -2.34 3.41 -4.44
C CYS A 25 -1.43 2.57 -3.54
N ALA A 26 -1.37 1.25 -3.77
CA ALA A 26 -0.46 0.37 -3.04
C ALA A 26 1.01 0.80 -3.23
N ARG A 27 1.43 1.04 -4.49
CA ARG A 27 2.79 1.50 -4.81
C ARG A 27 3.16 2.79 -4.07
N VAL A 28 2.23 3.74 -4.00
CA VAL A 28 2.46 5.03 -3.33
C VAL A 28 2.56 4.84 -1.81
N VAL A 29 1.66 4.08 -1.20
CA VAL A 29 1.74 3.76 0.24
C VAL A 29 3.03 3.03 0.58
N TRP A 30 3.45 2.05 -0.23
CA TRP A 30 4.72 1.35 -0.06
C TRP A 30 5.91 2.31 -0.07
N ASN A 31 5.95 3.22 -1.06
CA ASN A 31 7.05 4.20 -1.18
C ASN A 31 7.09 5.18 -0.01
N ASP A 32 5.95 5.70 0.41
CA ASP A 32 5.85 6.61 1.54
C ASP A 32 6.31 5.92 2.84
N ALA A 33 5.85 4.68 3.06
CA ALA A 33 6.22 3.89 4.22
C ALA A 33 7.71 3.49 4.21
N LEU A 34 8.28 3.11 3.06
CA LEU A 34 9.72 2.86 2.92
C LEU A 34 10.55 4.10 3.25
N THR A 35 10.14 5.26 2.71
CA THR A 35 10.85 6.53 2.91
C THR A 35 10.82 6.92 4.38
N LEU A 36 9.66 6.82 5.02
CA LEU A 36 9.51 7.12 6.44
C LEU A 36 10.29 6.13 7.33
N ASN A 37 10.26 4.84 7.00
CA ASN A 37 11.03 3.83 7.72
C ASN A 37 12.54 4.14 7.70
N ARG A 38 13.09 4.46 6.52
CA ARG A 38 14.50 4.83 6.39
C ARG A 38 14.86 6.05 7.25
N LYS A 39 14.02 7.09 7.24
CA LYS A 39 14.22 8.28 8.09
C LYS A 39 14.23 7.94 9.58
N LEU A 40 13.26 7.15 10.05
CA LEU A 40 13.18 6.76 11.47
C LEU A 40 14.39 5.92 11.90
N TYR A 41 14.88 5.05 11.01
CA TYR A 41 16.08 4.28 11.27
C TYR A 41 17.33 5.17 11.34
N GLU A 42 17.49 6.11 10.41
CA GLU A 42 18.62 7.05 10.37
C GLU A 42 18.64 8.02 11.56
N GLU A 43 17.47 8.52 11.98
CA GLU A 43 17.35 9.53 13.04
C GLU A 43 17.33 8.94 14.45
N GLU A 44 16.61 7.84 14.65
CA GLU A 44 16.29 7.33 16.00
C GLU A 44 16.83 5.92 16.26
N ASN A 45 17.41 5.26 15.25
CA ASN A 45 17.83 3.86 15.29
C ASN A 45 16.72 2.92 15.80
N LYS A 46 15.46 3.30 15.56
CA LYS A 46 14.28 2.56 16.01
C LYS A 46 13.86 1.52 14.97
N PRO A 47 13.36 0.35 15.42
CA PRO A 47 12.81 -0.65 14.52
C PRO A 47 11.48 -0.18 13.90
N PHE A 48 11.13 -0.81 12.78
CA PHE A 48 9.90 -0.62 12.03
C PHE A 48 8.65 -0.93 12.87
N ASP A 49 7.80 0.07 13.14
CA ASP A 49 6.43 -0.15 13.62
C ASP A 49 5.44 -0.02 12.46
N ALA A 50 4.92 -1.18 12.02
CA ALA A 50 3.92 -1.26 10.96
C ALA A 50 2.65 -0.46 11.28
N GLY A 51 2.24 -0.40 12.55
CA GLY A 51 1.05 0.32 12.99
C GLY A 51 1.19 1.82 12.80
N GLU A 52 2.34 2.38 13.19
CA GLU A 52 2.62 3.81 13.03
C GLU A 52 2.74 4.21 11.55
N LEU A 53 3.36 3.36 10.72
CA LEU A 53 3.43 3.60 9.28
C LEU A 53 2.05 3.53 8.62
N MET A 54 1.21 2.56 8.97
CA MET A 54 -0.18 2.53 8.49
C MET A 54 -0.93 3.80 8.90
N LYS A 55 -0.75 4.25 10.15
CA LYS A 55 -1.39 5.47 10.63
C LYS A 55 -0.96 6.70 9.82
N ARG A 56 0.32 6.89 9.57
CA ARG A 56 0.85 8.06 8.83
C ARG A 56 0.60 7.97 7.33
N CYS A 57 0.98 6.86 6.71
CA CYS A 57 0.95 6.68 5.25
C CYS A 57 -0.43 6.32 4.70
N ILE A 58 -1.38 5.88 5.54
CA ILE A 58 -2.75 5.53 5.12
C ILE A 58 -3.77 6.42 5.82
N THR A 59 -3.91 6.30 7.15
CA THR A 59 -5.03 6.92 7.88
C THR A 59 -4.98 8.45 7.85
N GLN A 60 -3.80 9.03 8.08
CA GLN A 60 -3.59 10.48 8.03
C GLN A 60 -3.52 10.97 6.59
N ALA A 61 -2.80 10.27 5.72
CA ALA A 61 -2.68 10.61 4.30
C ALA A 61 -4.07 10.77 3.64
N LYS A 62 -5.00 9.82 3.83
CA LYS A 62 -6.36 9.89 3.26
C LYS A 62 -7.16 11.14 3.66
N ARG A 63 -6.81 11.79 4.76
CA ARG A 63 -7.51 13.00 5.24
C ARG A 63 -7.03 14.26 4.52
N THR A 64 -5.89 14.23 3.83
CA THR A 64 -5.41 15.39 3.07
C THR A 64 -6.08 15.43 1.70
N LYS A 65 -6.34 16.64 1.20
CA LYS A 65 -6.98 16.84 -0.11
C LYS A 65 -6.17 16.22 -1.25
N GLU A 66 -4.84 16.26 -1.14
CA GLU A 66 -3.89 15.76 -2.14
C GLU A 66 -3.84 14.23 -2.20
N ARG A 67 -4.27 13.54 -1.14
CA ARG A 67 -4.16 12.08 -1.00
C ARG A 67 -5.51 11.41 -0.70
N SER A 68 -6.62 12.14 -0.84
CA SER A 68 -7.98 11.62 -0.65
C SER A 68 -8.31 10.43 -1.56
N TRP A 69 -7.70 10.37 -2.75
CA TRP A 69 -7.82 9.27 -3.71
C TRP A 69 -7.31 7.93 -3.18
N LEU A 70 -6.48 7.91 -2.12
CA LEU A 70 -6.12 6.67 -1.43
C LEU A 70 -7.33 6.00 -0.76
N ALA A 71 -8.46 6.70 -0.59
CA ALA A 71 -9.69 6.13 -0.07
C ALA A 71 -10.48 5.31 -1.11
N GLU A 72 -10.15 5.42 -2.39
CA GLU A 72 -10.86 4.71 -3.47
C GLU A 72 -10.68 3.19 -3.48
N PRO A 73 -9.46 2.62 -3.31
CA PRO A 73 -9.29 1.17 -3.26
C PRO A 73 -9.57 0.57 -1.88
N SER A 74 -9.66 -0.77 -1.85
CA SER A 74 -9.79 -1.52 -0.60
C SER A 74 -8.68 -1.18 0.39
N HIS A 75 -9.08 -0.86 1.62
CA HIS A 75 -8.16 -0.54 2.70
C HIS A 75 -7.17 -1.67 3.00
N THR A 76 -7.61 -2.93 2.87
CA THR A 76 -6.79 -4.12 3.13
C THR A 76 -5.56 -4.18 2.21
N MET A 77 -5.68 -3.72 0.96
CA MET A 77 -4.55 -3.67 0.01
C MET A 77 -3.47 -2.69 0.48
N LEU A 78 -3.87 -1.53 1.02
CA LEU A 78 -2.93 -0.53 1.51
C LEU A 78 -2.22 -1.01 2.78
N GLN A 79 -2.95 -1.66 3.69
CA GLN A 79 -2.35 -2.27 4.88
C GLN A 79 -1.37 -3.38 4.49
N GLN A 80 -1.73 -4.24 3.54
CA GLN A 80 -0.85 -5.30 3.10
C GLN A 80 0.41 -4.74 2.46
N SER A 81 0.28 -3.68 1.67
CA SER A 81 1.43 -2.98 1.08
C SER A 81 2.44 -2.47 2.13
N VAL A 82 1.99 -2.09 3.34
CA VAL A 82 2.91 -1.74 4.43
C VAL A 82 3.53 -2.99 5.05
N ARG A 83 2.77 -4.09 5.18
CA ARG A 83 3.30 -5.36 5.72
C ARG A 83 4.36 -5.99 4.81
N ASP A 84 4.27 -5.76 3.50
CA ASP A 84 5.22 -6.27 2.51
C ASP A 84 6.58 -5.53 2.52
N LEU A 85 6.79 -4.56 3.43
CA LEU A 85 8.08 -3.87 3.66
C LEU A 85 9.05 -4.64 4.58
N SER A 86 8.70 -5.87 4.98
CA SER A 86 9.46 -6.73 5.89
C SER A 86 10.96 -6.78 5.64
#